data_AF-A0A7S2NUZ2-F1
#
_entry.id   AF-A0A7S2NUZ2-F1
#
_cell.length_a   1.000
_cell.length_b   1.000
_cell.length_c   1.000
_cell.angle_alpha   90.00
_cell.angle_beta   90.00
_cell.angle_gamma   90.00
#
_symmetry.space_group_name_H-M   'P 1'
#
loop_
_entity.id
_entity.type
_entity.pdbx_description
1 polymer ?
#
loop_
_entity_poly.entity_id
_entity_poly.type
_entity_poly.pdbx_seq_one_letter_code
_entity_poly.pdbx_strand_id
1 'polypeptide(L)'
;VIANVVNVVNNLDPFSAYHQKMCDDLNSLMDVRALPTNLRLRVRKHLHESFKVQRQKHQQETTRILSVGLQGEIAIASGADKVCSCVWYLRDLEPDVLVELVNFFIPDMYSPAEFIIQKHAVSVIRRGSCWRLGRVLTRDSVIGEDMLLCSEFLRETVFPKTLNFVEV
;
A
#
# COMPACT_ATOMS: atom_id res chain seq x y z
N VAL A 1 -5.13 -38.48 -13.81
CA VAL A 1 -6.19 -37.44 -13.97
C VAL A 1 -6.32 -36.57 -12.71
N ILE A 2 -6.54 -37.14 -11.52
CA ILE A 2 -6.61 -36.38 -10.25
C ILE A 2 -5.34 -35.56 -9.99
N ALA A 3 -4.15 -36.13 -10.23
CA ALA A 3 -2.87 -35.40 -10.10
C ALA A 3 -2.77 -34.18 -11.04
N ASN A 4 -3.37 -34.23 -12.23
CA ASN A 4 -3.37 -33.10 -13.16
C ASN A 4 -4.37 -32.02 -12.73
N VAL A 5 -5.53 -32.41 -12.21
CA VAL A 5 -6.52 -31.45 -11.67
C VAL A 5 -5.97 -30.75 -10.43
N VAL A 6 -5.31 -31.48 -9.52
CA VAL A 6 -4.65 -30.89 -8.35
C VAL A 6 -3.52 -29.94 -8.76
N ASN A 7 -2.72 -30.29 -9.76
CA ASN A 7 -1.70 -29.38 -10.30
C ASN A 7 -2.31 -28.12 -10.94
N VAL A 8 -3.41 -28.25 -11.68
CA VAL A 8 -4.11 -27.08 -12.26
C VAL A 8 -4.70 -26.19 -11.16
N VAL A 9 -5.30 -26.78 -10.12
CA VAL A 9 -5.84 -26.05 -8.96
C VAL A 9 -4.75 -25.35 -8.16
N ASN A 10 -3.59 -26.00 -7.95
CA ASN A 10 -2.45 -25.38 -7.28
C ASN A 10 -1.81 -24.25 -8.12
N ASN A 11 -1.90 -24.33 -9.46
CA ASN A 11 -1.40 -23.29 -10.36
C ASN A 11 -2.42 -22.17 -10.65
N LEU A 12 -3.68 -22.33 -10.24
CA LEU A 12 -4.74 -21.35 -10.49
C LEU A 12 -4.58 -20.08 -9.64
N ASP A 13 -3.97 -20.17 -8.46
CA ASP A 13 -3.70 -19.00 -7.61
C ASP A 13 -2.34 -19.10 -6.89
N PRO A 14 -1.22 -18.91 -7.60
CA PRO A 14 0.11 -18.97 -7.02
C PRO A 14 0.34 -17.89 -5.95
N PHE A 15 -0.38 -16.76 -6.02
CA PHE A 15 -0.25 -15.69 -5.03
C PHE A 15 -0.89 -16.07 -3.70
N SER A 16 -2.05 -16.75 -3.71
CA SER A 16 -2.65 -17.27 -2.48
C SER A 16 -1.77 -18.31 -1.79
N ALA A 17 -1.09 -19.19 -2.55
CA ALA A 17 -0.12 -20.13 -1.98
C ALA A 17 1.08 -19.39 -1.35
N TYR A 18 1.60 -18.35 -2.01
CA TYR A 18 2.65 -17.48 -1.46
C TYR A 18 2.21 -16.79 -0.16
N HIS A 19 1.00 -16.24 -0.13
CA HIS A 19 0.46 -15.57 1.07
C HIS A 19 0.24 -16.55 2.23
N GLN A 20 -0.24 -17.76 1.94
CA GLN A 20 -0.38 -18.81 2.94
C GLN A 20 0.97 -19.15 3.59
N LYS A 21 2.02 -19.33 2.77
CA LYS A 21 3.39 -19.54 3.27
C LYS A 21 3.84 -18.39 4.17
N MET A 22 3.58 -17.14 3.77
CA MET A 22 3.91 -15.97 4.59
C MET A 22 3.15 -15.94 5.92
N CYS A 23 1.90 -16.41 5.97
CA CYS A 23 1.15 -16.58 7.22
C CYS A 23 1.79 -17.63 8.13
N ASP A 24 2.25 -18.75 7.57
CA ASP A 24 2.92 -19.82 8.32
C ASP A 24 4.28 -19.36 8.88
N ASP A 25 5.07 -18.67 8.06
CA ASP A 25 6.34 -18.07 8.47
C ASP A 25 6.14 -17.04 9.59
N LEU A 26 5.09 -16.22 9.49
CA LEU A 26 4.72 -15.28 10.55
C LEU A 26 4.35 -16.00 11.85
N ASN A 27 3.56 -17.09 11.78
CA ASN A 27 3.22 -17.88 12.95
C ASN A 27 4.47 -18.44 13.65
N SER A 28 5.39 -19.02 12.88
CA SER A 28 6.67 -19.50 13.39
C SER A 28 7.47 -18.38 14.08
N LEU A 29 7.56 -17.19 13.47
CA LEU A 29 8.22 -16.02 14.07
C LEU A 29 7.58 -15.61 15.40
N MET A 30 6.25 -15.58 15.47
CA MET A 30 5.53 -15.19 16.69
C MET A 30 5.72 -16.20 17.83
N ASP A 31 5.90 -17.47 17.50
CA ASP A 31 6.16 -18.54 18.46
C ASP A 31 7.60 -18.49 18.96
N VAL A 32 8.59 -18.38 18.06
CA VAL A 32 10.01 -18.25 18.42
C VAL A 32 10.26 -17.02 19.31
N ARG A 33 9.58 -15.89 19.04
CA ARG A 33 9.73 -14.65 19.80
C ARG A 33 8.79 -14.54 21.02
N ALA A 34 7.99 -15.57 21.28
CA ALA A 34 7.03 -15.59 22.39
C ALA A 34 6.15 -14.31 22.47
N LEU A 35 5.64 -13.84 21.33
CA LEU A 35 4.84 -12.61 21.32
C LEU A 35 3.56 -12.76 22.15
N PRO A 36 3.10 -11.71 22.85
CA PRO A 36 1.86 -11.76 23.62
C PRO A 36 0.64 -11.96 22.70
N THR A 37 -0.39 -12.65 23.20
CA THR A 37 -1.60 -13.02 22.44
C THR A 37 -2.26 -11.85 21.73
N ASN A 38 -2.33 -10.69 22.37
CA ASN A 38 -2.90 -9.48 21.77
C ASN A 38 -2.13 -9.00 20.54
N LEU A 39 -0.79 -9.06 20.58
CA LEU A 39 0.04 -8.70 19.45
C LEU A 39 -0.09 -9.74 18.33
N ARG A 40 -0.12 -11.04 18.67
CA ARG A 40 -0.32 -12.12 17.69
C ARG A 40 -1.61 -11.93 16.89
N LEU A 41 -2.72 -11.62 17.57
CA LEU A 41 -4.01 -11.35 16.91
C LEU A 41 -3.93 -10.14 15.98
N ARG A 42 -3.32 -9.04 16.44
CA ARG A 42 -3.18 -7.82 15.63
C ARG A 42 -2.33 -8.06 14.37
N VAL A 43 -1.20 -8.74 14.49
CA VAL A 43 -0.29 -8.97 13.35
C VAL A 43 -0.92 -9.92 12.34
N ARG A 44 -1.61 -10.99 12.77
CA ARG A 44 -2.37 -11.86 11.86
C ARG A 44 -3.47 -11.10 11.12
N LYS A 45 -4.22 -10.26 11.83
CA LYS A 45 -5.29 -9.45 11.23
C LYS A 45 -4.72 -8.47 10.21
N HIS A 46 -3.61 -7.80 10.52
CA HIS A 46 -2.91 -6.94 9.57
C HIS A 46 -2.49 -7.72 8.32
N LEU A 47 -1.83 -8.88 8.48
CA LEU A 47 -1.38 -9.67 7.34
C LEU A 47 -2.55 -10.12 6.45
N HIS A 48 -3.66 -10.54 7.05
CA HIS A 48 -4.87 -10.91 6.31
C HIS A 48 -5.46 -9.73 5.53
N GLU A 49 -5.65 -8.58 6.16
CA GLU A 49 -6.23 -7.40 5.53
C GLU A 49 -5.30 -6.78 4.45
N SER A 50 -3.99 -6.97 4.60
CA SER A 50 -2.96 -6.48 3.68
C SER A 50 -2.82 -7.33 2.40
N PHE A 51 -3.54 -8.45 2.28
CA PHE A 51 -3.45 -9.37 1.13
C PHE A 51 -3.53 -8.65 -0.22
N LYS A 52 -4.51 -7.76 -0.40
CA LYS A 52 -4.71 -7.03 -1.65
C LYS A 52 -3.57 -6.05 -1.95
N VAL A 53 -3.09 -5.36 -0.92
CA VAL A 53 -1.97 -4.42 -1.01
C VAL A 53 -0.68 -5.15 -1.37
N GLN A 54 -0.41 -6.28 -0.74
CA GLN A 54 0.75 -7.13 -1.04
C GLN A 54 0.67 -7.69 -2.47
N ARG A 55 -0.53 -8.08 -2.92
CA ARG A 55 -0.76 -8.51 -4.30
C ARG A 55 -0.44 -7.40 -5.29
N GLN A 56 -0.87 -6.17 -4.99
CA GLN A 56 -0.57 -5.00 -5.80
C GLN A 56 0.94 -4.71 -5.84
N LYS A 57 1.65 -4.76 -4.70
CA LYS A 57 3.12 -4.64 -4.65
C LYS A 57 3.79 -5.69 -5.55
N HIS A 58 3.33 -6.94 -5.49
CA HIS A 58 3.88 -8.02 -6.33
C HIS A 58 3.63 -7.81 -7.83
N GLN A 59 2.44 -7.32 -8.19
CA GLN A 59 2.10 -7.00 -9.59
C GLN A 59 2.87 -5.80 -10.12
N GLN A 60 3.23 -4.84 -9.27
CA GLN A 60 4.05 -3.71 -9.66
C GLN A 60 5.44 -4.16 -10.13
N GLU A 61 6.06 -5.13 -9.46
CA GLU A 61 7.34 -5.70 -9.91
C GLU A 61 7.22 -6.37 -11.29
N THR A 62 6.07 -6.98 -11.59
CA THR A 62 5.81 -7.54 -12.93
C THR A 62 5.68 -6.44 -13.99
N THR A 63 5.04 -5.32 -13.62
CA THR A 63 4.84 -4.17 -14.52
C THR A 63 6.17 -3.53 -14.91
N ARG A 64 7.15 -3.51 -14.00
CA ARG A 64 8.50 -2.95 -14.25
C ARG A 64 9.30 -3.66 -15.35
N ILE A 65 8.93 -4.90 -15.70
CA ILE A 65 9.59 -5.67 -16.77
C ILE A 65 9.17 -5.16 -18.16
N LEU A 66 8.02 -4.48 -18.25
CA LEU A 66 7.47 -4.00 -19.52
C LEU A 66 8.21 -2.77 -20.05
N SER A 67 8.02 -2.45 -21.33
CA SER A 67 8.53 -1.21 -21.91
C SER A 67 7.83 0.01 -21.30
N VAL A 68 8.54 1.15 -21.26
CA VAL A 68 8.06 2.40 -20.63
C VAL A 68 6.68 2.84 -21.16
N GLY A 69 6.44 2.72 -22.48
CA GLY A 69 5.13 3.04 -23.06
C GLY A 69 4.00 2.17 -22.50
N LEU A 70 4.20 0.85 -22.39
CA LEU A 70 3.21 -0.07 -21.82
C LEU A 70 3.01 0.15 -20.32
N GLN A 71 4.07 0.51 -19.60
CA GLN A 71 3.95 0.91 -18.19
C GLN A 71 3.03 2.12 -18.04
N GLY A 72 3.15 3.11 -18.93
CA GLY A 72 2.27 4.28 -18.96
C GLY A 72 0.81 3.95 -19.23
N GLU A 73 0.54 3.08 -20.20
CA GLU A 73 -0.83 2.63 -20.50
C GLU A 73 -1.46 1.91 -19.29
N ILE A 74 -0.71 1.02 -18.64
CA ILE A 74 -1.15 0.30 -17.45
C ILE A 74 -1.37 1.27 -16.28
N ALA A 75 -0.48 2.24 -16.10
CA ALA A 75 -0.58 3.26 -15.06
C ALA A 75 -1.88 4.06 -15.16
N ILE A 76 -2.22 4.53 -16.37
CA ILE A 76 -3.45 5.26 -16.66
C ILE A 76 -4.67 4.35 -16.44
N ALA A 77 -4.64 3.12 -16.97
CA ALA A 77 -5.73 2.16 -16.80
C ALA A 77 -5.97 1.78 -15.33
N SER A 78 -4.92 1.77 -14.52
CA SER A 78 -4.97 1.48 -13.07
C SER A 78 -5.48 2.66 -12.24
N GLY A 79 -5.66 3.84 -12.85
CA GLY A 79 -6.17 5.03 -12.19
C GLY A 79 -5.12 5.83 -11.42
N ALA A 80 -3.85 5.73 -11.80
CA ALA A 80 -2.78 6.50 -11.16
C ALA A 80 -2.89 8.01 -11.42
N ASP A 81 -3.44 8.40 -12.58
CA ASP A 81 -3.84 9.77 -12.92
C ASP A 81 -4.76 10.37 -11.84
N LYS A 82 -5.73 9.58 -11.35
CA LYS A 82 -6.66 10.00 -10.30
C LYS A 82 -5.95 10.22 -8.97
N VAL A 83 -4.96 9.37 -8.64
CA VAL A 83 -4.14 9.53 -7.44
C VAL A 83 -3.32 10.82 -7.52
N CYS A 84 -2.64 11.07 -8.64
CA CYS A 84 -1.91 12.32 -8.88
C CYS A 84 -2.82 13.54 -8.77
N SER A 85 -4.03 13.48 -9.31
CA SER A 85 -4.98 14.60 -9.27
C SER A 85 -5.39 15.04 -7.85
N CYS A 86 -5.27 14.15 -6.87
CA CYS A 86 -5.54 14.46 -5.46
C CYS A 86 -4.50 15.43 -4.90
N VAL A 87 -3.23 15.28 -5.31
CA VAL A 87 -2.10 16.09 -4.84
C VAL A 87 -1.98 17.34 -5.69
N TRP A 88 -2.14 18.53 -5.08
CA TRP A 88 -2.32 19.76 -5.84
C TRP A 88 -1.16 20.11 -6.81
N TYR A 89 0.08 19.76 -6.45
CA TYR A 89 1.27 20.00 -7.27
C TYR A 89 1.58 18.87 -8.29
N LEU A 90 0.79 17.79 -8.30
CA LEU A 90 0.87 16.71 -9.30
C LEU A 90 -0.33 16.73 -10.26
N ARG A 91 -1.13 17.80 -10.25
CA ARG A 91 -2.21 17.99 -11.21
C ARG A 91 -1.63 18.37 -12.57
N ASP A 92 -2.32 17.93 -13.63
CA ASP A 92 -2.01 18.28 -15.02
C ASP A 92 -0.57 17.92 -15.47
N LEU A 93 -0.03 16.82 -14.93
CA LEU A 93 1.27 16.30 -15.34
C LEU A 93 1.26 15.84 -16.79
N GLU A 94 2.38 16.07 -17.48
CA GLU A 94 2.62 15.49 -18.80
C GLU A 94 2.61 13.96 -18.71
N PRO A 95 2.03 13.23 -19.70
CA PRO A 95 1.90 11.78 -19.64
C PRO A 95 3.23 11.06 -19.37
N ASP A 96 4.34 11.53 -19.95
CA ASP A 96 5.66 10.93 -19.78
C ASP A 96 6.14 11.03 -18.32
N VAL A 97 5.91 12.16 -17.66
CA VAL A 97 6.25 12.38 -16.24
C VAL A 97 5.36 11.53 -15.34
N LEU A 98 4.08 11.36 -15.69
CA LEU A 98 3.18 10.46 -14.97
C LEU A 98 3.74 9.03 -14.98
N VAL A 99 4.18 8.52 -16.14
CA VAL A 99 4.74 7.16 -16.25
C VAL A 99 5.93 6.98 -15.30
N GLU A 100 6.84 7.96 -15.26
CA GLU A 100 7.99 7.91 -14.35
C GLU A 100 7.56 7.91 -12.89
N LEU A 101 6.59 8.75 -12.51
CA LEU A 101 6.12 8.84 -11.13
C LEU A 101 5.41 7.59 -10.64
N VAL A 102 4.63 6.92 -11.47
CA VAL A 102 3.89 5.70 -11.08
C VAL A 102 4.84 4.57 -10.65
N ASN A 103 6.05 4.52 -11.20
CA ASN A 103 7.06 3.55 -10.78
C ASN A 103 7.51 3.72 -9.32
N PHE A 104 7.31 4.91 -8.74
CA PHE A 104 7.59 5.25 -7.35
C PHE A 104 6.38 5.13 -6.43
N PHE A 105 5.18 4.83 -6.94
CA PHE A 105 4.00 4.65 -6.09
C PHE A 105 4.13 3.33 -5.36
N ILE A 106 4.13 3.36 -4.03
CA ILE A 106 4.22 2.15 -3.21
C ILE A 106 2.91 2.04 -2.45
N PRO A 107 2.02 1.11 -2.80
CA PRO A 107 0.77 0.94 -2.06
C PRO A 107 1.13 0.44 -0.67
N ASP A 108 0.55 0.98 0.40
CA ASP A 108 0.87 0.53 1.76
C ASP A 108 -0.37 0.42 2.63
N MET A 109 -0.26 -0.31 3.74
CA MET A 109 -1.38 -0.49 4.66
C MET A 109 -0.98 -0.30 6.11
N TYR A 110 -1.85 0.35 6.86
CA TYR A 110 -1.71 0.60 8.28
C TYR A 110 -2.86 -0.06 9.05
N SER A 111 -2.55 -0.66 10.20
CA SER A 111 -3.56 -1.23 11.10
C SER A 111 -4.29 -0.13 11.88
N PRO A 112 -5.46 -0.40 12.47
CA PRO A 112 -6.11 0.54 13.38
C PRO A 112 -5.22 0.96 14.54
N ALA A 113 -5.37 2.22 14.96
CA ALA A 113 -4.65 2.88 16.05
C ALA A 113 -3.12 3.01 15.84
N GLU A 114 -2.65 2.97 14.59
CA GLU A 114 -1.28 3.28 14.21
C GLU A 114 -1.15 4.74 13.76
N PHE A 115 0.06 5.28 13.86
CA PHE A 115 0.39 6.58 13.29
C PHE A 115 1.02 6.39 11.92
N ILE A 116 0.60 7.20 10.95
CA ILE A 116 1.24 7.25 9.62
C ILE A 116 2.42 8.23 9.74
N ILE A 117 3.62 7.70 9.95
CA ILE A 117 4.85 8.46 10.24
C ILE A 117 5.77 8.43 9.01
N GLN A 118 5.36 9.08 7.92
CA GLN A 118 6.15 9.23 6.70
C GLN A 118 6.41 10.70 6.41
N LYS A 119 7.58 11.20 6.82
CA LYS A 119 7.97 12.62 6.66
C LYS A 119 8.48 12.96 5.26
N HIS A 120 8.89 11.97 4.49
CA HIS A 120 9.55 12.13 3.18
C HIS A 120 8.73 11.51 2.04
N ALA A 121 7.43 11.33 2.26
CA ALA A 121 6.51 10.81 1.26
C ALA A 121 5.20 11.59 1.32
N VAL A 122 4.57 11.74 0.17
CA VAL A 122 3.17 12.12 0.07
C VAL A 122 2.35 10.84 -0.12
N SER A 123 1.23 10.74 0.60
CA SER A 123 0.38 9.55 0.61
C SER A 123 -1.07 9.96 0.36
N VAL A 124 -1.80 9.16 -0.42
CA VAL A 124 -3.20 9.41 -0.76
C VAL A 124 -4.04 8.25 -0.25
N ILE A 125 -5.00 8.52 0.64
CA ILE A 125 -5.82 7.44 1.21
C ILE A 125 -6.67 6.80 0.11
N ARG A 126 -6.50 5.50 -0.13
CA ARG A 126 -7.30 4.72 -1.09
C ARG A 126 -8.46 4.01 -0.41
N ARG A 127 -8.27 3.59 0.85
CA ARG A 127 -9.29 2.89 1.65
C ARG A 127 -9.10 3.23 3.13
N GLY A 128 -10.21 3.27 3.87
CA GLY A 128 -10.19 3.50 5.31
C GLY A 128 -10.26 4.98 5.69
N SER A 129 -9.94 5.26 6.96
CA SER A 129 -10.02 6.58 7.56
C SER A 129 -9.01 6.75 8.68
N CYS A 130 -8.47 7.96 8.81
CA CYS A 130 -7.61 8.35 9.92
C CYS A 130 -8.06 9.70 10.50
N TRP A 131 -7.60 10.00 11.71
CA TRP A 131 -7.87 11.25 12.42
C TRP A 131 -6.61 12.12 12.43
N ARG A 132 -6.74 13.39 12.02
CA ARG A 132 -5.66 14.38 12.05
C ARG A 132 -6.24 15.75 12.38
N LEU A 133 -5.65 16.46 13.34
CA LEU A 133 -6.01 17.85 13.66
C LEU A 133 -7.52 18.12 13.83
N GLY A 134 -8.23 17.23 14.53
CA GLY A 134 -9.66 17.41 14.77
C GLY A 134 -10.57 17.02 13.59
N ARG A 135 -10.02 16.44 12.52
CA ARG A 135 -10.76 16.06 11.31
C ARG A 135 -10.53 14.59 10.98
N VAL A 136 -11.56 13.97 10.39
CA VAL A 136 -11.46 12.64 9.80
C VAL A 136 -11.00 12.80 8.35
N LEU A 137 -9.88 12.17 8.00
CA LEU A 137 -9.41 12.01 6.64
C LEU A 137 -9.95 10.67 6.11
N THR A 138 -10.48 10.68 4.90
CA THR A 138 -11.08 9.52 4.23
C THR A 138 -10.43 9.32 2.87
N ARG A 139 -11.01 8.44 2.05
CA ARG A 139 -10.60 8.24 0.65
C ARG A 139 -10.32 9.56 -0.08
N ASP A 140 -9.23 9.55 -0.85
CA ASP A 140 -8.67 10.63 -1.66
C ASP A 140 -8.13 11.83 -0.86
N SER A 141 -8.11 11.76 0.48
CA SER A 141 -7.40 12.74 1.31
C SER A 141 -5.88 12.54 1.22
N VAL A 142 -5.14 13.65 1.23
CA VAL A 142 -3.68 13.66 1.10
C VAL A 142 -2.99 13.86 2.46
N ILE A 143 -1.88 13.16 2.66
CA ILE A 143 -1.02 13.23 3.84
C ILE A 143 0.41 13.53 3.36
N GLY A 144 1.11 14.46 4.02
CA GLY A 144 2.50 14.78 3.65
C GLY A 144 2.63 15.69 2.43
N GLU A 145 1.66 16.58 2.16
CA GLU A 145 1.73 17.55 1.05
C GLU A 145 2.92 18.52 1.17
N ASP A 146 3.46 18.65 2.38
CA ASP A 146 4.62 19.43 2.76
C ASP A 146 5.96 18.71 2.51
N MET A 147 5.94 17.51 1.91
CA MET A 147 7.13 16.73 1.56
C MET A 147 8.16 17.53 0.75
N LEU A 148 7.68 18.45 -0.12
CA LEU A 148 8.53 19.29 -0.97
C LEU A 148 9.34 20.34 -0.19
N LEU A 149 8.99 20.62 1.07
CA LEU A 149 9.67 21.63 1.87
C LEU A 149 11.02 21.11 2.38
N CYS A 150 12.10 21.82 2.08
CA CYS A 150 13.45 21.47 2.57
C CYS A 150 13.62 21.73 4.09
N SER A 151 12.88 22.70 4.64
CA SER A 151 12.98 23.06 6.06
C SER A 151 12.01 22.21 6.90
N GLU A 152 12.55 21.44 7.84
CA GLU A 152 11.75 20.64 8.77
C GLU A 152 10.82 21.49 9.64
N PHE A 153 11.17 22.74 9.91
CA PHE A 153 10.35 23.64 10.70
C PHE A 153 9.04 24.03 10.00
N LEU A 154 9.03 24.02 8.67
CA LEU A 154 7.84 24.32 7.87
C LEU A 154 6.98 23.07 7.62
N ARG A 155 7.46 21.89 8.02
CA ARG A 155 6.74 20.63 7.86
C ARG A 155 5.72 20.43 8.96
N GLU A 156 4.65 19.73 8.62
CA GLU A 156 3.60 19.33 9.53
C GLU A 156 4.18 18.37 10.58
N THR A 157 3.88 18.65 11.85
CA THR A 157 4.42 17.88 12.98
C THR A 157 3.42 16.85 13.52
N VAL A 158 2.15 16.94 13.10
CA VAL A 158 1.07 16.08 13.57
C VAL A 158 0.83 14.92 12.61
N PHE A 159 1.09 13.71 13.08
CA PHE A 159 0.85 12.49 12.30
C PHE A 159 -0.61 12.03 12.41
N PRO A 160 -1.26 11.67 11.28
CA PRO A 160 -2.58 11.06 11.31
C PRO A 160 -2.56 9.74 12.08
N LYS A 161 -3.58 9.50 12.90
CA LYS A 161 -3.80 8.22 13.59
C LYS A 161 -4.92 7.45 12.91
N THR A 162 -4.68 6.21 12.50
CA THR A 162 -5.67 5.38 11.82
C THR A 162 -6.82 4.98 12.74
N LEU A 163 -8.05 5.04 12.22
CA LEU A 163 -9.26 4.61 12.94
C LEU A 163 -9.62 3.16 12.61
N ASN A 164 -9.40 2.77 11.37
CA ASN A 164 -9.57 1.41 10.83
C ASN A 164 -8.33 1.03 10.01
N PHE A 165 -8.40 -0.05 9.22
CA PHE A 165 -7.33 -0.35 8.27
C PHE A 165 -7.30 0.70 7.17
N VAL A 166 -6.16 1.36 7.02
CA VAL A 166 -5.97 2.43 6.04
C VAL A 166 -5.00 1.96 4.98
N GLU A 167 -5.43 2.05 3.73
CA GLU A 167 -4.61 1.82 2.54
C GLU A 167 -4.24 3.17 1.94
N VAL A 168 -2.96 3.36 1.65
CA VAL A 168 -2.40 4.58 1.04
C VAL A 168 -1.62 4.28 -0.23
#